data_AF-A0A8H7NMN4-F1
#
_entry.id   AF-A0A8H7NMN4-F1
#
_cell.length_a   1.000
_cell.length_b   1.000
_cell.length_c   1.000
_cell.angle_alpha   90.00
_cell.angle_beta   90.00
_cell.angle_gamma   90.00
#
_symmetry.space_group_name_H-M   'P 1'
#
loop_
_entity.id
_entity.type
_entity.pdbx_description
1 polymer ?
#
loop_
_entity_poly.entity_id
_entity_poly.type
_entity_poly.pdbx_seq_one_letter_code
_entity_poly.pdbx_strand_id
1 'polypeptide(L)'
;MTTYSSFPAYIFGAACVSRGVMASLWPRAEYEHMGLPLEAPSPVEDASAGLVSPLMYYKGIREISYGATMVALQQQGLDRALTTFLGIVSLVRFGDGLVVWLHGGPERRHRAWGHWITGAVFAGWVSWR
;
A
#
# COMPACT_ATOMS: atom_id res chain seq x y z
N MET A 1 26.94 -4.22 -17.68
CA MET A 1 25.54 -4.23 -17.21
C MET A 1 25.50 -5.15 -16.00
N THR A 2 25.19 -4.63 -14.81
CA THR A 2 25.00 -5.45 -13.62
C THR A 2 23.62 -6.11 -13.71
N THR A 3 23.59 -7.43 -13.79
CA THR A 3 22.35 -8.20 -13.83
C THR A 3 21.81 -8.30 -12.40
N TYR A 4 20.87 -7.42 -12.04
CA TYR A 4 20.20 -7.50 -10.75
C TYR A 4 19.24 -8.67 -10.72
N SER A 5 19.12 -9.34 -9.56
CA SER A 5 18.15 -10.40 -9.38
C SER A 5 16.72 -9.86 -9.55
N SER A 6 15.93 -10.50 -10.40
CA SER A 6 14.50 -10.20 -10.60
C SER A 6 13.63 -10.60 -9.40
N PHE A 7 14.18 -11.39 -8.46
CA PHE A 7 13.43 -11.97 -7.35
C PHE A 7 12.71 -10.92 -6.48
N PRO A 8 13.33 -9.79 -6.09
CA PRO A 8 12.67 -8.81 -5.23
C PRO A 8 11.49 -8.11 -5.89
N ALA A 9 11.52 -7.92 -7.22
CA ALA A 9 10.41 -7.34 -7.96
C ALA A 9 9.13 -8.20 -7.85
N TYR A 10 9.27 -9.53 -7.94
CA TYR A 10 8.15 -10.45 -7.76
C TYR A 10 7.65 -10.46 -6.32
N ILE A 11 8.54 -10.39 -5.33
CA ILE A 11 8.16 -10.33 -3.92
C ILE A 11 7.39 -9.04 -3.62
N PHE A 12 7.89 -7.88 -4.04
CA PHE A 12 7.19 -6.60 -3.85
C PHE A 12 5.86 -6.56 -4.59
N GLY A 13 5.83 -7.09 -5.82
CA GLY A 13 4.62 -7.23 -6.60
C GLY A 13 3.57 -8.09 -5.90
N ALA A 14 3.94 -9.31 -5.48
CA ALA A 14 3.07 -10.24 -4.78
C ALA A 14 2.57 -9.69 -3.45
N ALA A 15 3.43 -8.99 -2.69
CA ALA A 15 3.03 -8.33 -1.45
C ALA A 15 1.96 -7.26 -1.68
N CYS A 16 2.11 -6.41 -2.71
CA CYS A 16 1.10 -5.41 -3.06
C CYS A 16 -0.23 -6.05 -3.49
N VAL A 17 -0.19 -7.09 -4.35
CA VAL A 17 -1.39 -7.84 -4.74
C VAL A 17 -2.09 -8.44 -3.52
N SER A 18 -1.35 -9.13 -2.66
CA SER A 18 -1.91 -9.80 -1.48
C SER A 18 -2.56 -8.79 -0.53
N ARG A 19 -1.91 -7.64 -0.28
CA ARG A 19 -2.48 -6.57 0.53
C ARG A 19 -3.76 -6.00 -0.08
N GLY A 20 -3.80 -5.81 -1.40
CA GLY A 20 -4.97 -5.29 -2.08
C GLY A 20 -6.16 -6.27 -2.13
N VAL A 21 -5.88 -7.58 -2.28
CA VAL A 21 -6.89 -8.64 -2.14
C VAL A 21 -7.45 -8.65 -0.71
N MET A 22 -6.58 -8.61 0.31
CA MET A 22 -7.01 -8.56 1.71
C MET A 22 -7.90 -7.34 1.99
N ALA A 23 -7.52 -6.16 1.49
CA ALA A 23 -8.31 -4.94 1.62
C ALA A 23 -9.68 -5.04 0.93
N SER A 24 -9.78 -5.81 -0.16
CA SER A 24 -11.03 -5.98 -0.91
C SER A 24 -11.97 -7.00 -0.25
N LEU A 25 -11.42 -8.07 0.33
CA LEU A 25 -12.20 -9.12 0.99
C LEU A 25 -12.60 -8.74 2.42
N TRP A 26 -11.73 -8.04 3.14
CA TRP A 26 -11.93 -7.66 4.55
C TRP A 26 -11.64 -6.17 4.79
N PRO A 27 -12.41 -5.26 4.16
CA PRO A 27 -12.13 -3.83 4.21
C PRO A 27 -12.25 -3.25 5.61
N ARG A 28 -13.10 -3.80 6.50
CA ARG A 28 -13.16 -3.37 7.91
C ARG A 28 -11.86 -3.67 8.66
N ALA A 29 -11.31 -4.87 8.50
CA ALA A 29 -10.04 -5.25 9.13
C ALA A 29 -8.87 -4.42 8.57
N GLU A 30 -8.97 -3.97 7.32
CA GLU A 30 -7.95 -3.15 6.68
C GLU A 30 -7.78 -1.78 7.34
N TYR A 31 -8.82 -1.19 7.92
CA TYR A 31 -8.71 0.07 8.68
C TYR A 31 -7.69 -0.03 9.82
N GLU A 32 -7.76 -1.11 10.59
CA GLU A 32 -6.82 -1.35 11.69
C GLU A 32 -5.40 -1.56 11.18
N HIS A 33 -5.23 -2.37 10.13
CA HIS A 33 -3.92 -2.60 9.50
C HIS A 33 -3.32 -1.32 8.92
N MET A 34 -4.15 -0.45 8.35
CA MET A 34 -3.75 0.85 7.84
C MET A 34 -3.39 1.82 8.95
N GLY A 35 -4.02 1.69 10.12
CA GLY A 35 -3.89 2.63 11.23
C GLY A 35 -4.91 3.77 11.19
N LEU A 36 -6.07 3.56 10.57
CA LEU A 36 -7.14 4.54 10.49
C LEU A 36 -8.36 4.11 11.32
N PRO A 37 -9.11 5.04 11.92
CA PRO A 37 -10.42 4.76 12.53
C PRO A 37 -11.45 4.41 11.46
N LEU A 38 -12.45 3.59 11.83
CA LEU A 38 -13.64 3.42 10.98
C LEU A 38 -14.38 4.74 10.84
N GLU A 39 -15.06 4.92 9.72
CA GLU A 39 -15.85 6.14 9.50
C GLU A 39 -17.00 6.20 10.51
N ALA A 40 -17.30 7.41 10.97
CA ALA A 40 -18.45 7.64 11.81
C ALA A 40 -19.74 7.24 11.04
N PRO A 41 -20.70 6.57 11.69
CA PRO A 41 -21.99 6.31 11.07
C PRO A 41 -22.65 7.64 10.70
N SER A 42 -23.21 7.71 9.49
CA SER A 42 -24.07 8.82 9.10
C SER A 42 -25.25 8.90 10.07
N PRO A 43 -25.80 10.09 10.40
CA PRO A 43 -26.96 10.23 11.31
C PRO A 43 -28.23 9.47 10.86
N VAL A 44 -28.20 8.82 9.70
CA VAL A 44 -29.31 8.06 9.09
C VAL A 44 -29.17 6.54 9.31
N GLU A 45 -28.01 6.03 9.76
CA GLU A 45 -27.75 4.59 9.95
C GLU A 45 -27.32 4.25 11.39
N ASP A 46 -27.70 3.06 11.85
CA ASP A 46 -27.50 2.55 13.21
C ASP A 46 -26.09 2.79 13.75
N ALA A 47 -26.02 3.52 14.88
CA ALA A 47 -24.79 4.09 15.43
C ALA A 47 -23.79 3.07 16.04
N SER A 48 -24.10 1.77 16.04
CA SER A 48 -23.36 0.78 16.82
C SER A 48 -22.17 0.14 16.09
N ALA A 49 -22.00 0.36 14.78
CA ALA A 49 -20.88 -0.22 14.03
C ALA A 49 -20.35 0.76 12.96
N GLY A 50 -19.16 1.32 13.16
CA GLY A 50 -18.55 2.27 12.22
C GLY A 50 -18.54 1.78 10.76
N LEU A 51 -18.75 2.70 9.83
CA LEU A 51 -18.97 2.39 8.41
C LEU A 51 -17.65 2.13 7.67
N VAL A 52 -17.70 1.23 6.70
CA VAL A 52 -16.59 0.98 5.77
C VAL A 52 -16.73 1.94 4.59
N SER A 53 -15.76 2.82 4.40
CA SER A 53 -15.73 3.70 3.23
C SER A 53 -15.51 2.89 1.95
N PRO A 54 -16.23 3.19 0.85
CA PRO A 54 -15.92 2.67 -0.48
C PRO A 54 -14.46 2.90 -0.90
N LEU A 55 -13.80 3.92 -0.35
CA LEU A 55 -12.38 4.22 -0.57
C LEU A 55 -11.47 3.03 -0.21
N MET A 56 -11.89 2.14 0.69
CA MET A 56 -11.09 0.97 1.03
C MET A 56 -11.00 -0.04 -0.12
N TYR A 57 -12.07 -0.20 -0.90
CA TYR A 57 -12.05 -1.02 -2.11
C TYR A 57 -11.22 -0.38 -3.22
N TYR A 58 -11.33 0.94 -3.40
CA TYR A 58 -10.47 1.67 -4.34
C TYR A 58 -8.99 1.53 -3.98
N LYS A 59 -8.66 1.61 -2.70
CA LYS A 59 -7.31 1.30 -2.22
C LYS A 59 -6.94 -0.14 -2.58
N GLY A 60 -7.79 -1.12 -2.29
CA GLY A 60 -7.53 -2.52 -2.62
C GLY A 60 -7.17 -2.72 -4.10
N ILE A 61 -7.96 -2.15 -5.00
CA ILE A 61 -7.73 -2.19 -6.46
C ILE A 61 -6.42 -1.49 -6.83
N ARG A 62 -6.12 -0.33 -6.22
CA ARG A 62 -4.86 0.41 -6.43
C ARG A 62 -3.64 -0.45 -6.08
N GLU A 63 -3.69 -1.12 -4.93
CA GLU A 63 -2.60 -1.98 -4.44
C GLU A 63 -2.38 -3.21 -5.36
N ILE A 64 -3.47 -3.84 -5.80
CA ILE A 64 -3.42 -4.92 -6.81
C ILE A 64 -2.77 -4.41 -8.10
N SER A 65 -3.18 -3.23 -8.56
CA SER A 65 -2.68 -2.63 -9.80
C SER A 65 -1.19 -2.33 -9.72
N TYR A 66 -0.69 -1.83 -8.58
CA TYR A 66 0.74 -1.64 -8.36
C TYR A 66 1.50 -2.96 -8.44
N GLY A 67 1.01 -3.99 -7.75
CA GLY A 67 1.68 -5.28 -7.75
C GLY A 67 1.70 -5.96 -9.12
N ALA A 68 0.56 -5.96 -9.83
CA ALA A 68 0.45 -6.49 -11.18
C ALA A 68 1.37 -5.75 -12.16
N THR A 69 1.45 -4.41 -12.05
CA THR A 69 2.35 -3.60 -12.89
C THR A 69 3.81 -3.97 -12.66
N MET A 70 4.25 -4.15 -11.40
CA MET A 70 5.63 -4.56 -11.11
C MET A 70 5.97 -5.92 -11.73
N VAL A 71 5.07 -6.91 -11.57
CA VAL A 71 5.25 -8.25 -12.15
C VAL A 71 5.32 -8.18 -13.68
N ALA A 72 4.40 -7.44 -14.31
CA ALA A 72 4.35 -7.31 -15.76
C ALA A 72 5.60 -6.63 -16.32
N LEU A 73 6.06 -5.53 -15.70
CA LEU A 73 7.27 -4.82 -16.12
C LEU A 73 8.52 -5.72 -15.97
N GLN A 74 8.60 -6.50 -14.89
CA GLN A 74 9.69 -7.46 -14.70
C GLN A 74 9.66 -8.58 -15.75
N GLN A 75 8.49 -9.12 -16.07
CA GLN A 75 8.33 -10.17 -17.10
C GLN A 75 8.69 -9.68 -18.51
N GLN A 76 8.45 -8.39 -18.79
CA GLN A 76 8.82 -7.75 -20.05
C GLN A 76 10.30 -7.35 -20.12
N GLY A 77 11.08 -7.54 -19.04
CA GLY A 77 12.48 -7.10 -18.97
C GLY A 77 12.65 -5.57 -18.97
N LEU A 78 11.58 -4.83 -18.62
CA LEU A 78 11.59 -3.36 -18.62
C LEU A 78 12.13 -2.81 -17.29
N ASP A 79 13.40 -3.10 -17.03
CA ASP A 79 14.03 -2.86 -15.73
C ASP A 79 14.02 -1.40 -15.29
N ARG A 80 14.29 -0.46 -16.22
CA ARG A 80 14.25 0.98 -15.93
C ARG A 80 12.84 1.45 -15.56
N ALA A 81 11.83 1.01 -16.31
CA ALA A 81 10.44 1.36 -16.04
C ALA A 81 9.99 0.80 -14.69
N LEU A 82 10.37 -0.44 -14.37
CA LEU A 82 10.12 -1.05 -13.07
C LEU A 82 10.77 -0.25 -11.93
N THR A 83 12.03 0.15 -12.08
CA THR A 83 12.74 0.95 -11.06
C THR A 83 12.05 2.30 -10.85
N THR A 84 11.71 3.01 -11.93
CA THR A 84 10.98 4.27 -11.85
C THR A 84 9.62 4.07 -11.17
N PHE A 85 8.87 3.05 -11.57
CA PHE A 85 7.56 2.76 -11.00
C PHE A 85 7.63 2.43 -9.51
N LEU A 86 8.59 1.59 -9.09
CA LEU A 86 8.81 1.27 -7.69
C LEU A 86 9.20 2.50 -6.87
N GLY A 87 9.97 3.42 -7.46
CA GLY A 87 10.26 4.73 -6.86
C GLY A 87 9.01 5.57 -6.64
N ILE A 88 8.09 5.60 -7.61
CA ILE A 88 6.79 6.27 -7.46
C ILE A 88 5.96 5.59 -6.36
N VAL A 89 5.90 4.26 -6.33
CA VAL A 89 5.17 3.52 -5.29
C VAL A 89 5.76 3.76 -3.91
N SER A 90 7.09 3.90 -3.80
CA SER A 90 7.74 4.32 -2.54
C SER A 90 7.21 5.66 -2.05
N LEU A 91 7.08 6.67 -2.93
CA LEU A 91 6.49 7.97 -2.57
C LEU A 91 5.03 7.83 -2.12
N VAL A 92 4.25 6.97 -2.78
CA VAL A 92 2.87 6.67 -2.36
C VAL A 92 2.85 6.11 -0.93
N ARG A 93 3.77 5.21 -0.56
CA ARG A 93 3.86 4.69 0.83
C ARG A 93 4.20 5.78 1.84
N PHE A 94 5.09 6.71 1.49
CA PHE A 94 5.35 7.86 2.36
C PHE A 94 4.10 8.72 2.57
N GLY A 95 3.35 8.96 1.49
CA GLY A 95 2.05 9.64 1.52
C GLY A 95 1.01 8.91 2.37
N ASP A 96 0.84 7.59 2.19
CA ASP A 96 -0.07 6.77 3.00
C ASP A 96 0.30 6.87 4.49
N GLY A 97 1.59 6.79 4.84
CA GLY A 97 2.05 6.98 6.21
C GLY A 97 1.78 8.38 6.76
N LEU A 98 1.91 9.43 5.94
CA LEU A 98 1.56 10.79 6.33
C LEU A 98 0.05 10.93 6.63
N VAL A 99 -0.81 10.32 5.80
CA VAL A 99 -2.25 10.31 6.04
C VAL A 99 -2.57 9.66 7.39
N VAL A 100 -1.97 8.50 7.69
CA VAL A 100 -2.14 7.80 8.97
C VAL A 100 -1.60 8.62 10.14
N TRP A 101 -0.48 9.31 9.94
CA TRP A 101 0.13 10.15 10.96
C TRP A 101 -0.78 11.31 11.37
N LEU A 102 -1.47 11.90 10.40
CA LEU A 102 -2.36 13.05 10.60
C LEU A 102 -3.78 12.65 11.04
N HIS A 103 -4.31 11.51 10.56
CA HIS A 103 -5.72 11.15 10.71
C HIS A 103 -5.97 9.86 11.52
N GLY A 104 -4.93 9.09 11.87
CA GLY A 104 -5.08 7.83 12.60
C GLY A 104 -5.47 7.98 14.08
N GLY A 105 -5.39 9.19 14.62
CA GLY A 105 -5.57 9.45 16.05
C GLY A 105 -4.37 8.96 16.90
N PRO A 106 -4.32 9.32 18.19
CA PRO A 106 -3.16 9.08 19.05
C PRO A 106 -2.83 7.59 19.21
N GLU A 107 -3.84 6.72 19.25
CA GLU A 107 -3.66 5.27 19.45
C GLU A 107 -3.03 4.57 18.24
N ARG A 108 -3.32 5.04 17.01
CA ARG A 108 -2.97 4.33 15.76
C ARG A 108 -1.90 5.04 14.94
N ARG A 109 -1.56 6.29 15.28
CA ARG A 109 -0.52 7.09 14.61
C ARG A 109 0.82 6.36 14.46
N HIS A 110 1.19 5.51 15.41
CA HIS A 110 2.41 4.70 15.33
C HIS A 110 2.43 3.74 14.12
N ARG A 111 1.28 3.35 13.56
CA ARG A 111 1.17 2.51 12.36
C ARG A 111 1.70 3.21 11.10
N ALA A 112 1.84 4.54 11.11
CA ALA A 112 2.50 5.30 10.04
C ALA A 112 3.93 4.79 9.76
N TRP A 113 4.63 4.31 10.79
CA TRP A 113 5.96 3.73 10.65
C TRP A 113 6.00 2.52 9.71
N GLY A 114 4.98 1.67 9.70
CA GLY A 114 4.91 0.53 8.78
C GLY A 114 4.91 0.96 7.32
N HIS A 115 4.19 2.03 7.01
CA HIS A 115 4.16 2.63 5.68
C HIS A 115 5.50 3.27 5.31
N TRP A 116 6.13 3.99 6.23
CA TRP A 116 7.42 4.63 5.96
C TRP A 116 8.58 3.64 5.86
N ILE A 117 8.58 2.58 6.67
CA ILE A 117 9.58 1.50 6.57
C ILE A 117 9.45 0.81 5.21
N THR A 118 8.23 0.46 4.78
CA THR A 118 8.03 -0.15 3.45
C THR A 118 8.41 0.80 2.32
N GLY A 119 8.06 2.09 2.43
CA GLY A 119 8.52 3.14 1.51
C GLY A 119 10.05 3.22 1.44
N ALA A 120 10.73 3.23 2.58
CA ALA A 120 12.19 3.28 2.67
C ALA A 120 12.86 2.03 2.09
N VAL A 121 12.29 0.84 2.31
CA VAL A 121 12.76 -0.41 1.68
C VAL A 121 12.68 -0.31 0.16
N PHE A 122 11.58 0.20 -0.39
CA PHE A 122 11.44 0.40 -1.84
C PHE A 122 12.43 1.44 -2.36
N ALA A 123 12.60 2.57 -1.67
CA ALA A 123 13.56 3.62 -2.06
C ALA A 123 15.02 3.12 -1.99
N GLY A 124 15.36 2.36 -0.96
CA GLY A 124 16.67 1.74 -0.78
C GLY A 124 16.98 0.77 -1.91
N TRP A 125 16.00 -0.08 -2.28
CA TRP A 125 16.14 -0.98 -3.42
C TRP A 125 16.33 -0.22 -4.74
N VAL A 126 15.52 0.82 -4.99
CA VAL A 126 15.62 1.67 -6.18
C VAL A 126 16.98 2.35 -6.29
N SER A 127 17.56 2.78 -5.16
CA SER A 127 18.86 3.45 -5.13
C SER A 127 20.05 2.49 -5.26
N TRP A 128 19.88 1.23 -4.87
CA TRP A 128 20.92 0.20 -4.96
C TRP A 128 21.02 -0.45 -6.35
N ARG A 129 19.89 -0.50 -7.06
CA ARG A 129 19.74 -1.06 -8.40
C ARG A 129 20.19 -0.09 -9.50
#